data_AF-A0AAE4B5T6-F1
#
_entry.id   AF-A0AAE4B5T6-F1
#
_cell.length_a   1.000
_cell.length_b   1.000
_cell.length_c   1.000
_cell.angle_alpha   90.00
_cell.angle_beta   90.00
_cell.angle_gamma   90.00
#
_symmetry.space_group_name_H-M   'P 1'
#
loop_
_entity.id
_entity.type
_entity.pdbx_description
1 polymer ?
#
loop_
_entity_poly.entity_id
_entity_poly.type
_entity_poly.pdbx_seq_one_letter_code
_entity_poly.pdbx_strand_id
1 'polypeptide(L)'
;MCFALGLAAALQGAGVTGYTILQVYGGSGRSGEWSRSGQVRRAEGMLQTVCIIRPEWLNAAFKVVERHIGVVSITDCEVLRGERF
;
A
#
# COMPACT_ATOMS: atom_id res chain seq x y z
N MET A 1 4.39 15.21 -6.84
CA MET A 1 3.35 14.16 -6.94
C MET A 1 3.29 13.44 -5.61
N CYS A 2 2.11 13.27 -5.03
CA CYS A 2 1.94 12.49 -3.80
C CYS A 2 2.04 10.99 -4.15
N PHE A 3 3.02 10.27 -3.60
CA PHE A 3 3.25 8.84 -3.89
C PHE A 3 1.99 7.97 -3.68
N ALA A 4 1.15 8.36 -2.71
CA ALA A 4 -0.12 7.68 -2.41
C ALA A 4 -1.07 7.60 -3.61
N LEU A 5 -1.15 8.68 -4.40
CA LEU A 5 -2.09 8.78 -5.52
C LEU A 5 -1.69 7.85 -6.67
N GLY A 6 -0.39 7.60 -6.85
CA GLY A 6 0.12 6.68 -7.88
C GLY A 6 -0.23 5.23 -7.57
N LEU A 7 0.02 4.78 -6.35
CA LEU A 7 -0.32 3.42 -5.92
C LEU A 7 -1.84 3.19 -5.92
N ALA A 8 -2.62 4.14 -5.38
CA ALA A 8 -4.07 4.08 -5.39
C ALA A 8 -4.65 3.95 -6.81
N ALA A 9 -4.19 4.80 -7.75
CA ALA A 9 -4.65 4.76 -9.13
C ALA A 9 -4.26 3.45 -9.83
N ALA A 10 -3.08 2.91 -9.53
CA ALA A 10 -2.62 1.67 -10.12
C ALA A 10 -3.34 0.44 -9.56
N LEU A 11 -3.69 0.43 -8.27
CA LEU A 11 -4.56 -0.60 -7.68
C LEU A 11 -5.95 -0.58 -8.32
N GLN A 12 -6.54 0.62 -8.50
CA GLN A 12 -7.82 0.77 -9.20
C GLN A 12 -7.74 0.27 -10.66
N GLY A 13 -6.68 0.62 -11.38
CA GLY A 13 -6.43 0.14 -12.74
C GLY A 13 -6.23 -1.38 -12.83
N ALA A 14 -5.82 -2.02 -11.73
CA ALA A 14 -5.68 -3.48 -11.62
C ALA A 14 -6.99 -4.19 -11.20
N GLY A 15 -8.11 -3.46 -11.07
CA GLY A 15 -9.41 -4.01 -10.68
C GLY A 15 -9.64 -4.11 -9.18
N VAL A 16 -8.76 -3.54 -8.34
CA VAL A 16 -8.97 -3.49 -6.89
C VAL A 16 -10.09 -2.49 -6.58
N THR A 17 -11.16 -2.99 -5.98
CA THR A 17 -12.41 -2.24 -5.72
C THR A 17 -12.37 -1.42 -4.44
N GLY A 18 -11.48 -1.77 -3.49
CA GLY A 18 -11.35 -1.10 -2.21
C GLY A 18 -9.95 -1.18 -1.62
N TYR A 19 -9.52 -0.07 -1.02
CA TYR A 19 -8.26 0.01 -0.26
C TYR A 19 -8.39 1.06 0.85
N THR A 20 -7.55 0.91 1.87
CA THR A 20 -7.41 1.85 2.98
C THR A 20 -5.97 2.36 3.01
N ILE A 21 -5.79 3.67 3.16
CA ILE A 21 -4.47 4.30 3.29
C ILE A 21 -4.27 4.71 4.75
N LEU A 22 -3.22 4.15 5.37
CA LEU A 22 -2.81 4.41 6.75
C LEU A 22 -1.55 5.27 6.75
N GLN A 23 -1.53 6.24 7.67
CA GLN A 23 -0.35 7.05 7.91
C GLN A 23 0.67 6.29 8.76
N VAL A 24 1.93 6.27 8.33
CA VAL A 24 3.03 5.66 9.09
C VAL A 24 3.86 6.76 9.74
N TYR A 25 4.02 6.70 11.06
CA TYR A 25 4.73 7.73 11.84
C TYR A 25 6.25 7.55 11.87
N GLY A 26 6.74 6.35 11.61
CA GLY A 26 8.15 6.00 11.65
C GLY A 26 8.34 4.52 11.40
N GLY A 27 9.58 4.07 11.41
CA GLY A 27 9.92 2.67 11.21
C GLY A 27 11.41 2.43 11.29
N SER A 28 11.79 1.20 11.05
CA SER A 28 13.18 0.74 11.08
C SER A 28 13.37 -0.28 9.96
N GLY A 29 14.58 -0.30 9.39
CA GLY A 29 14.98 -1.29 8.40
C GLY A 29 16.48 -1.28 8.21
N ARG A 30 16.94 -1.80 7.06
CA ARG A 30 18.37 -1.89 6.73
C ARG A 30 19.10 -0.54 6.82
N SER A 31 18.41 0.57 6.58
CA SER A 31 18.97 1.92 6.60
C SER A 31 18.88 2.61 7.97
N GLY A 32 18.50 1.90 9.02
CA GLY A 32 18.33 2.43 10.37
C GLY A 32 16.90 2.89 10.66
N GLU A 33 16.75 3.57 11.79
CA GLU A 33 15.48 4.13 12.25
C GLU A 33 15.14 5.41 11.49
N TRP A 34 13.85 5.61 11.23
CA TRP A 34 13.34 6.83 10.64
C TRP A 34 12.04 7.26 11.32
N SER A 35 11.82 8.57 11.35
CA SER A 35 10.57 9.17 11.83
C SER A 35 10.03 10.10 10.76
N ARG A 36 8.70 10.10 10.60
CA ARG A 36 7.97 11.05 9.78
C ARG A 36 8.15 12.50 10.26
N SER A 37 8.36 12.72 11.57
CA SER A 37 8.57 14.07 12.12
C SER A 37 9.83 14.76 11.60
N GLY A 38 10.79 14.01 11.05
CA GLY A 38 12.00 14.54 10.43
C GLY A 38 11.88 14.92 8.95
N GLN A 39 10.70 14.77 8.33
CA GLN A 39 10.48 15.04 6.91
C GLN A 39 9.96 16.47 6.67
N VAL A 40 10.46 17.13 5.62
CA VAL A 40 10.16 18.55 5.33
C VAL A 40 8.74 18.75 4.80
N ARG A 41 8.19 17.80 4.03
CA ARG A 41 6.79 17.85 3.56
C ARG A 41 5.91 16.78 4.19
N ARG A 42 4.67 17.15 4.51
CA ARG A 42 3.61 16.23 4.99
C ARG A 42 3.31 15.07 4.03
N ALA A 43 3.60 15.22 2.74
CA ALA A 43 3.36 14.22 1.69
C ALA A 43 4.57 13.31 1.38
N GLU A 44 5.71 13.48 2.09
CA GLU A 44 6.95 12.71 1.87
C GLU A 44 7.11 11.52 2.84
N GLY A 45 6.19 11.34 3.79
CA GLY A 45 6.22 10.20 4.69
C GLY A 45 5.83 8.88 4.02
N MET A 46 6.36 7.76 4.51
CA MET A 46 5.88 6.44 4.11
C MET A 46 4.41 6.26 4.46
N LEU A 47 3.71 5.46 3.66
CA LEU A 47 2.31 5.11 3.84
C LEU A 47 2.17 3.60 3.80
N GLN A 48 1.15 3.10 4.50
CA GLN A 48 0.73 1.71 4.40
C GLN A 48 -0.61 1.69 3.67
N THR A 49 -0.69 0.90 2.61
CA THR A 49 -1.96 0.65 1.90
C THR A 49 -2.39 -0.77 2.20
N VAL A 50 -3.64 -0.93 2.66
CA VAL A 50 -4.25 -2.24 2.91
C VAL A 50 -5.38 -2.41 1.91
N CYS A 51 -5.35 -3.50 1.16
CA CYS A 51 -6.42 -3.88 0.25
C CYS A 51 -6.72 -5.37 0.41
N ILE A 52 -7.97 -5.72 0.20
CA ILE A 52 -8.44 -7.09 0.09
C ILE A 52 -8.71 -7.32 -1.38
N ILE A 53 -8.14 -8.39 -1.93
CA ILE A 53 -8.26 -8.73 -3.34
C ILE A 53 -8.63 -10.20 -3.47
N ARG A 54 -9.27 -10.57 -4.58
CA ARG A 54 -9.39 -11.97 -4.95
C ARG A 54 -8.02 -12.49 -5.43
N PRO A 55 -7.69 -13.77 -5.18
CA PRO A 55 -6.37 -14.33 -5.49
C PRO A 55 -5.93 -14.15 -6.95
N GLU A 56 -6.87 -14.19 -7.91
CA GLU A 56 -6.59 -14.04 -9.34
C GLU A 56 -6.00 -12.66 -9.72
N TRP A 57 -6.20 -11.63 -8.89
CA TRP A 57 -5.68 -10.27 -9.12
C TRP A 57 -4.29 -10.03 -8.53
N LEU A 58 -3.74 -11.02 -7.81
CA LEU A 58 -2.47 -10.87 -7.09
C LEU A 58 -1.31 -10.50 -8.02
N ASN A 59 -1.20 -11.15 -9.17
CA ASN A 59 -0.15 -10.87 -10.16
C ASN A 59 -0.26 -9.45 -10.74
N ALA A 60 -1.47 -8.93 -10.90
CA ALA A 60 -1.68 -7.56 -11.37
C ALA A 60 -1.26 -6.54 -10.31
N ALA A 61 -1.60 -6.79 -9.04
CA ALA A 61 -1.18 -5.95 -7.92
C ALA A 61 0.36 -5.92 -7.76
N PHE A 62 1.05 -7.05 -7.97
CA PHE A 62 2.52 -7.12 -7.89
C PHE A 62 3.23 -6.17 -8.87
N LYS A 63 2.75 -6.09 -10.13
CA LYS A 63 3.34 -5.18 -11.15
C LYS A 63 3.33 -3.72 -10.73
N VAL A 64 2.40 -3.33 -9.87
CA VAL A 64 2.27 -1.97 -9.34
C VAL A 64 3.29 -1.72 -8.24
N VAL A 65 3.39 -2.63 -7.28
CA VAL A 65 4.23 -2.47 -6.09
C VAL A 65 5.71 -2.72 -6.34
N GLU A 66 6.06 -3.48 -7.38
CA GLU A 66 7.47 -3.78 -7.75
C GLU A 66 8.31 -2.52 -8.01
N ARG A 67 7.67 -1.44 -8.46
CA ARG A 67 8.34 -0.16 -8.74
C ARG A 67 8.57 0.72 -7.50
N HIS A 68 8.11 0.28 -6.33
CA HIS A 68 8.09 1.08 -5.11
C HIS A 68 9.04 0.50 -4.06
N ILE A 69 9.80 1.38 -3.40
CA ILE A 69 10.64 1.01 -2.26
C ILE A 69 9.73 0.72 -1.07
N GLY A 70 9.81 -0.49 -0.51
CA GLY A 70 9.02 -0.86 0.65
C GLY A 70 8.99 -2.36 0.89
N VAL A 71 7.95 -2.78 1.62
CA VAL A 71 7.66 -4.18 1.92
C VAL A 71 6.23 -4.45 1.49
N VAL A 72 6.00 -5.63 0.90
CA VAL A 72 4.67 -6.14 0.58
C VAL A 72 4.42 -7.34 1.48
N SER A 73 3.30 -7.31 2.21
CA SER A 73 2.84 -8.43 3.02
C SER A 73 1.52 -8.93 2.44
N ILE A 74 1.43 -10.24 2.23
CA ILE A 74 0.25 -10.92 1.73
C ILE A 74 -0.12 -12.00 2.75
N THR A 75 -1.38 -12.03 3.12
CA THR A 75 -1.92 -12.98 4.08
C THR A 75 -3.33 -13.34 3.65
N ASP A 76 -3.69 -14.62 3.79
CA ASP A 76 -5.05 -15.07 3.58
C ASP A 76 -5.94 -14.55 4.72
N CYS A 77 -7.17 -14.16 4.39
CA CYS A 77 -8.14 -13.70 5.36
C CYS A 77 -9.56 -14.13 4.97
N GLU A 78 -10.41 -14.27 5.97
CA GLU A 78 -11.85 -14.45 5.78
C GLU A 78 -12.55 -13.10 5.82
N VAL A 79 -13.45 -12.85 4.87
CA VAL A 79 -14.11 -11.56 4.70
C VAL A 79 -15.61 -11.72 4.82
N LEU A 80 -16.19 -11.07 5.83
CA LEU A 80 -17.63 -10.94 5.93
C LEU A 80 -18.13 -10.03 4.81
N ARG A 81 -19.14 -10.50 4.05
CA ARG A 81 -19.68 -9.79 2.88
C ARG A 81 -18.64 -9.54 1.79
N GLY A 82 -17.85 -10.57 1.48
CA GLY A 82 -16.79 -10.54 0.47
C GLY A 82 -17.26 -10.22 -0.95
N GLU A 83 -18.57 -10.31 -1.24
CA GLU A 83 -19.16 -9.86 -2.51
C GLU A 83 -19.01 -8.35 -2.77
N ARG A 84 -18.68 -7.57 -1.73
CA ARG A 84 -18.42 -6.12 -1.84
C ARG A 84 -16.98 -5.78 -2.24
N PHE A 85 -16.10 -6.79 -2.34
CA PHE A 85 -14.69 -6.66 -2.67
C PHE A 85 -14.37 -7.36 -4.00
#